data_AF-A0A2A2D9N6-F1
#
_entry.id   AF-A0A2A2D9N6-F1
#
_cell.length_a   1.000
_cell.length_b   1.000
_cell.length_c   1.000
_cell.angle_alpha   90.00
_cell.angle_beta   90.00
_cell.angle_gamma   90.00
#
_symmetry.space_group_name_H-M   'P 1'
#
loop_
_entity.id
_entity.type
_entity.pdbx_description
1 polymer ?
#
loop_
_entity_poly.entity_id
_entity_poly.type
_entity_poly.pdbx_seq_one_letter_code
_entity_poly.pdbx_strand_id
1 'polypeptide(L)'
;MTITTGAPEYEPEQVWLPASEQLLEWGDDFHSLMLGDDLRMNAYRAAIAEAVRPGATVLDLGTGTGILARWALEAGAARVYGIDLNESVLADAVDRLKAAGHGDRFHPLCGLSFDLDLPERVDVVLSEIMGNLADNENAAAILDDARRRFLRPGGTMLPRQIESYLVPVAAERAQAQLTGPGPQDAGGPAAFAGLLRRRGAESPFDLYYDVIVPIRCHLAAPRVVRTYDLTAPGGAERTDYRVPLVYTARRDGVLTGFKGYFVATLSDTVALDISGDDIGSRTTSDSWKHCYLPIAEPVPLRRGDRIAVSFSRSRPGGGAGNGAGNGHAFGQVYRWEGAVVSAGATVARFAQSTAVRRTGP
;
A
#
# COMPACT_ATOMS: atom_id res chain seq x y z
N MET A 1 -27.47 5.48 -19.67
CA MET A 1 -27.31 4.78 -18.39
C MET A 1 -26.77 5.81 -17.42
N THR A 2 -27.61 6.30 -16.51
CA THR A 2 -27.29 7.43 -15.64
C THR A 2 -26.21 6.98 -14.66
N ILE A 3 -25.01 7.57 -14.75
CA ILE A 3 -23.93 7.31 -13.80
C ILE A 3 -24.32 7.99 -12.49
N THR A 4 -24.65 7.20 -11.48
CA THR A 4 -24.87 7.67 -10.13
C THR A 4 -23.54 8.23 -9.61
N THR A 5 -23.47 9.55 -9.43
CA THR A 5 -22.31 10.28 -8.90
C THR A 5 -22.20 10.12 -7.39
N GLY A 6 -22.01 8.90 -6.90
CA GLY A 6 -21.67 8.61 -5.52
C GLY A 6 -20.48 7.66 -5.50
N ALA A 7 -19.45 7.98 -4.71
CA ALA A 7 -18.39 7.02 -4.43
C ALA A 7 -19.02 5.71 -3.92
N PRO A 8 -18.50 4.53 -4.32
CA PRO A 8 -19.04 3.26 -3.84
C PRO A 8 -19.05 3.24 -2.32
N GLU A 9 -20.23 3.02 -1.73
CA GLU A 9 -20.39 2.95 -0.29
C GLU A 9 -19.74 1.64 0.21
N TYR A 10 -18.60 1.76 0.87
CA TYR A 10 -17.86 0.61 1.39
C TYR A 10 -18.43 0.14 2.71
N GLU A 11 -18.75 -1.16 2.77
CA GLU A 11 -19.26 -1.77 3.99
C GLU A 11 -18.13 -2.41 4.82
N PRO A 12 -18.17 -2.34 6.16
CA PRO A 12 -17.24 -3.07 7.01
C PRO A 12 -17.20 -4.56 6.67
N GLU A 13 -15.99 -5.11 6.60
CA GLU A 13 -15.71 -6.51 6.22
C GLU A 13 -16.17 -6.90 4.80
N GLN A 14 -16.50 -5.94 3.92
CA GLN A 14 -16.76 -6.21 2.51
C GLN A 14 -15.43 -6.52 1.80
N VAL A 15 -15.38 -7.64 1.08
CA VAL A 15 -14.16 -8.10 0.42
C VAL A 15 -14.08 -7.49 -0.97
N TRP A 16 -12.98 -6.81 -1.27
CA TRP A 16 -12.65 -6.33 -2.61
C TRP A 16 -11.39 -7.03 -3.12
N LEU A 17 -11.30 -7.23 -4.42
CA LEU A 17 -10.04 -7.65 -5.03
C LEU A 17 -8.98 -6.56 -4.82
N PRO A 18 -7.70 -6.93 -4.60
CA PRO A 18 -6.68 -5.92 -4.37
C PRO A 18 -6.50 -5.02 -5.58
N ALA A 19 -6.55 -3.71 -5.36
CA ALA A 19 -6.30 -2.73 -6.42
C ALA A 19 -4.94 -2.96 -7.09
N SER A 20 -3.89 -3.26 -6.31
CA SER A 20 -2.54 -3.57 -6.79
C SER A 20 -2.43 -4.84 -7.65
N GLU A 21 -3.46 -5.68 -7.65
CA GLU A 21 -3.54 -6.93 -8.43
C GLU A 21 -4.32 -6.78 -9.74
N GLN A 22 -5.03 -5.66 -9.88
CA GLN A 22 -5.96 -5.41 -10.99
C GLN A 22 -5.50 -4.27 -11.90
N LEU A 23 -4.84 -3.27 -11.35
CA LEU A 23 -4.58 -2.01 -12.06
C LEU A 23 -3.22 -2.06 -12.76
N LEU A 24 -3.22 -2.53 -14.00
CA LEU A 24 -2.14 -2.25 -14.95
C LEU A 24 -2.31 -0.87 -15.60
N GLU A 25 -3.49 -0.25 -15.46
CA GLU A 25 -3.82 1.07 -15.99
C GLU A 25 -4.45 1.93 -14.88
N TRP A 26 -3.71 2.93 -14.40
CA TRP A 26 -4.18 3.92 -13.42
C TRP A 26 -5.04 4.97 -14.14
N GLY A 27 -6.28 4.60 -14.50
CA GLY A 27 -7.22 5.50 -15.19
C GLY A 27 -7.77 6.64 -14.30
N ASP A 28 -8.55 7.53 -14.92
CA ASP A 28 -9.13 8.73 -14.29
C ASP A 28 -9.99 8.41 -13.06
N ASP A 29 -10.73 7.31 -13.09
CA ASP A 29 -11.61 6.88 -12.00
C ASP A 29 -10.82 6.57 -10.72
N PHE A 30 -9.62 5.99 -10.85
CA PHE A 30 -8.78 5.68 -9.70
C PHE A 30 -8.10 6.92 -9.14
N HIS A 31 -7.62 7.82 -10.00
CA HIS A 31 -7.14 9.13 -9.56
C HIS A 31 -8.23 9.92 -8.85
N SER A 32 -9.47 9.83 -9.32
CA SER A 32 -10.61 10.46 -8.67
C SER A 32 -10.89 9.89 -7.27
N LEU A 33 -10.78 8.56 -7.08
CA LEU A 33 -10.85 7.92 -5.76
C LEU A 33 -9.76 8.45 -4.83
N MET A 34 -8.51 8.47 -5.29
CA MET A 34 -7.37 8.94 -4.49
C MET A 34 -7.48 10.43 -4.13
N LEU A 35 -7.96 11.26 -5.06
CA LEU A 35 -8.17 12.70 -4.82
C LEU A 35 -9.36 12.98 -3.90
N GLY A 36 -10.31 12.05 -3.78
CA GLY A 36 -11.44 12.11 -2.85
C GLY A 36 -11.12 11.65 -1.43
N ASP A 37 -9.97 11.02 -1.22
CA ASP A 37 -9.55 10.50 0.08
C ASP A 37 -9.07 11.62 1.01
N ASP A 38 -9.96 12.11 1.87
CA ASP A 38 -9.64 13.19 2.78
C ASP A 38 -8.47 12.88 3.73
N LEU A 39 -8.29 11.64 4.19
CA LEU A 39 -7.21 11.29 5.11
C LEU A 39 -5.86 11.47 4.41
N ARG A 40 -5.74 10.89 3.21
CA ARG A 40 -4.57 11.01 2.33
C ARG A 40 -4.26 12.47 2.03
N MET A 41 -5.25 13.19 1.54
CA MET A 41 -5.09 14.53 1.00
C MET A 41 -4.71 15.53 2.11
N ASN A 42 -5.35 15.43 3.28
CA ASN A 42 -5.03 16.31 4.40
C ASN A 42 -3.63 16.04 4.96
N ALA A 43 -3.23 14.78 5.10
CA ALA A 43 -1.91 14.43 5.62
C ALA A 43 -0.79 14.95 4.70
N TYR A 44 -0.86 14.69 3.40
CA TYR A 44 0.17 15.15 2.46
C TYR A 44 0.21 16.67 2.34
N ARG A 45 -0.95 17.34 2.26
CA ARG A 45 -1.00 18.80 2.18
C ARG A 45 -0.36 19.46 3.40
N ALA A 46 -0.65 18.95 4.60
CA ALA A 46 -0.04 19.46 5.84
C ALA A 46 1.47 19.21 5.87
N ALA A 47 1.93 17.99 5.54
CA ALA A 47 3.34 17.65 5.55
C ALA A 47 4.15 18.44 4.51
N ILE A 48 3.60 18.66 3.31
CA ILE A 48 4.23 19.47 2.26
C ILE A 48 4.37 20.92 2.71
N ALA A 49 3.35 21.49 3.36
CA ALA A 49 3.42 22.86 3.90
C ALA A 49 4.51 23.02 4.98
N GLU A 50 4.82 21.96 5.72
CA GLU A 50 5.92 21.96 6.71
C GLU A 50 7.30 21.72 6.08
N ALA A 51 7.37 20.89 5.05
CA ALA A 51 8.63 20.45 4.46
C ALA A 51 9.18 21.41 3.39
N VAL A 52 8.32 21.98 2.55
CA VAL A 52 8.72 22.80 1.41
C VAL A 52 8.94 24.24 1.86
N ARG A 53 10.09 24.80 1.49
CA ARG A 53 10.46 26.18 1.80
C ARG A 53 10.41 27.05 0.54
N PRO A 54 10.12 28.36 0.66
CA PRO A 54 10.20 29.27 -0.47
C PRO A 54 11.56 29.17 -1.17
N GLY A 55 11.53 28.99 -2.49
CA GLY A 55 12.74 28.84 -3.30
C GLY A 55 13.25 27.40 -3.44
N ALA A 56 12.62 26.40 -2.78
CA ALA A 56 13.07 25.02 -2.85
C ALA A 56 12.89 24.39 -4.25
N THR A 57 13.81 23.52 -4.62
CA THR A 57 13.70 22.59 -5.74
C THR A 57 13.12 21.27 -5.22
N VAL A 58 12.05 20.78 -5.83
CA VAL A 58 11.31 19.59 -5.36
C VAL A 58 11.22 18.54 -6.47
N LEU A 59 11.29 17.26 -6.10
CA LEU A 59 10.89 16.13 -6.94
C LEU A 59 9.55 15.59 -6.45
N ASP A 60 8.57 15.47 -7.33
CA ASP A 60 7.33 14.71 -7.14
C ASP A 60 7.43 13.40 -7.93
N LEU A 61 7.67 12.29 -7.22
CA LEU A 61 7.94 10.98 -7.80
C LEU A 61 6.68 10.10 -7.80
N GLY A 62 6.22 9.72 -8.99
CA GLY A 62 4.86 9.22 -9.17
C GLY A 62 3.86 10.38 -9.12
N THR A 63 4.10 11.42 -9.92
CA THR A 63 3.38 12.70 -9.80
C THR A 63 1.88 12.58 -10.08
N GLY A 64 1.44 11.54 -10.81
CA GLY A 64 0.05 11.34 -11.14
C GLY A 64 -0.54 12.59 -11.79
N THR A 65 -1.70 13.04 -11.32
CA THR A 65 -2.36 14.27 -11.79
C THR A 65 -1.74 15.58 -11.28
N GLY A 66 -0.58 15.52 -10.61
CA GLY A 66 0.23 16.68 -10.22
C GLY A 66 -0.22 17.41 -8.96
N ILE A 67 -1.05 16.78 -8.12
CA ILE A 67 -1.61 17.46 -6.93
C ILE A 67 -0.56 17.73 -5.84
N LEU A 68 0.39 16.81 -5.62
CA LEU A 68 1.49 17.03 -4.67
C LEU A 68 2.45 18.10 -5.18
N ALA A 69 2.83 18.03 -6.46
CA ALA A 69 3.56 19.09 -7.15
C ALA A 69 2.88 20.45 -7.00
N ARG A 70 1.55 20.52 -7.16
CA ARG A 70 0.79 21.76 -6.97
C ARG A 70 0.95 22.30 -5.56
N TRP A 71 0.76 21.49 -4.52
CA TRP A 71 0.92 21.95 -3.14
C TRP A 71 2.35 22.39 -2.82
N ALA A 72 3.36 21.74 -3.40
CA ALA A 72 4.75 22.19 -3.28
C ALA A 72 4.96 23.58 -3.92
N LEU A 73 4.37 23.83 -5.09
CA LEU A 73 4.42 25.11 -5.79
C LEU A 73 3.67 26.23 -5.06
N GLU A 74 2.52 25.89 -4.45
CA GLU A 74 1.74 26.78 -3.59
C GLU A 74 2.49 27.10 -2.27
N ALA A 75 3.27 26.14 -1.74
CA ALA A 75 4.17 26.35 -0.60
C ALA A 75 5.44 27.16 -0.95
N GLY A 76 5.61 27.54 -2.22
CA GLY A 76 6.67 28.44 -2.67
C GLY A 76 7.89 27.77 -3.30
N ALA A 77 7.82 26.49 -3.68
CA ALA A 77 8.88 25.85 -4.46
C ALA A 77 9.24 26.70 -5.70
N ALA A 78 10.54 26.90 -5.95
CA ALA A 78 11.01 27.58 -7.15
C ALA A 78 10.75 26.73 -8.40
N ARG A 79 10.87 25.41 -8.27
CA ARG A 79 10.62 24.44 -9.33
C ARG A 79 10.20 23.09 -8.75
N VAL A 80 9.40 22.36 -9.52
CA VAL A 80 9.06 20.96 -9.25
C VAL A 80 9.37 20.12 -10.50
N TYR A 81 10.16 19.08 -10.34
CA TYR A 81 10.29 18.00 -11.31
C TYR A 81 9.21 16.96 -11.01
N GLY A 82 8.33 16.65 -11.96
CA GLY A 82 7.31 15.60 -11.81
C GLY A 82 7.68 14.39 -12.65
N ILE A 83 7.90 13.23 -12.03
CA ILE A 83 8.18 11.97 -12.74
C ILE A 83 6.94 11.08 -12.69
N ASP A 84 6.46 10.62 -13.85
CA ASP A 84 5.45 9.56 -13.95
C ASP A 84 5.75 8.62 -15.11
N LEU A 85 5.31 7.36 -15.01
CA LEU A 85 5.44 6.39 -16.10
C LEU A 85 4.33 6.56 -17.15
N ASN A 86 3.17 7.09 -16.76
CA ASN A 86 1.99 7.21 -17.60
C ASN A 86 1.96 8.59 -18.29
N GLU A 87 2.26 8.60 -19.59
CA GLU A 87 2.30 9.81 -20.40
C GLU A 87 0.98 10.58 -20.40
N SER A 88 -0.17 9.90 -20.43
CA SER A 88 -1.49 10.54 -20.44
C SER A 88 -1.77 11.27 -19.14
N VAL A 89 -1.49 10.63 -18.01
CA VAL A 89 -1.71 11.22 -16.68
C VAL A 89 -0.74 12.37 -16.43
N LEU A 90 0.49 12.26 -16.93
CA LEU A 90 1.48 13.35 -16.85
C LEU A 90 1.04 14.56 -17.68
N ALA A 91 0.41 14.35 -18.84
CA ALA A 91 -0.17 15.44 -19.63
C ALA A 91 -1.28 16.18 -18.85
N ASP A 92 -2.16 15.44 -18.14
CA ASP A 92 -3.17 16.04 -17.27
C ASP A 92 -2.55 16.87 -16.15
N ALA A 93 -1.44 16.41 -15.55
CA ALA A 93 -0.72 17.17 -14.53
C ALA A 93 -0.20 18.50 -15.09
N VAL A 94 0.36 18.50 -16.30
CA VAL A 94 0.83 19.71 -16.98
C VAL A 94 -0.31 20.70 -17.18
N ASP A 95 -1.45 20.24 -17.69
CA ASP A 95 -2.62 21.09 -17.94
C ASP A 95 -3.19 21.67 -16.64
N ARG A 96 -3.30 20.84 -15.59
CA ARG A 96 -3.78 21.27 -14.26
C ARG A 96 -2.85 22.31 -13.63
N LEU A 97 -1.54 22.10 -13.70
CA LEU A 97 -0.56 23.04 -13.14
C LEU A 97 -0.46 24.32 -13.95
N LYS A 98 -0.61 24.25 -15.28
CA LYS A 98 -0.71 25.44 -16.13
C LYS A 98 -1.97 26.24 -15.80
N ALA A 99 -3.13 25.59 -15.66
CA ALA A 99 -4.38 26.24 -15.26
C ALA A 99 -4.30 26.87 -13.86
N ALA A 100 -3.51 26.30 -12.95
CA ALA A 100 -3.22 26.86 -11.64
C ALA A 100 -2.17 27.99 -11.66
N GLY A 101 -1.63 28.36 -12.81
CA GLY A 101 -0.62 29.42 -12.95
C GLY A 101 0.78 29.00 -12.51
N HIS A 102 1.11 27.71 -12.63
CA HIS A 102 2.41 27.15 -12.24
C HIS A 102 3.17 26.45 -13.39
N GLY A 103 2.67 26.54 -14.62
CA GLY A 103 3.26 25.87 -15.78
C GLY A 103 4.75 26.14 -15.97
N ASP A 104 5.22 27.37 -15.75
CA ASP A 104 6.64 27.75 -15.92
C ASP A 104 7.58 27.16 -14.87
N ARG A 105 7.04 26.62 -13.76
CA ARG A 105 7.80 26.05 -12.63
C ARG A 105 7.66 24.53 -12.52
N PHE A 106 6.83 23.90 -13.35
CA PHE A 106 6.65 22.46 -13.37
C PHE A 106 7.39 21.85 -14.56
N HIS A 107 8.21 20.84 -14.29
CA HIS A 107 9.06 20.18 -15.28
C HIS A 107 8.70 18.69 -15.33
N PRO A 108 7.83 18.26 -16.25
CA PRO A 108 7.42 16.86 -16.37
C PRO A 108 8.54 16.00 -17.00
N LEU A 109 8.73 14.78 -16.47
CA LEU A 109 9.56 13.74 -17.08
C LEU A 109 8.77 12.43 -17.15
N CYS A 110 8.60 11.90 -18.35
CA CYS A 110 7.89 10.64 -18.58
C CYS A 110 8.87 9.47 -18.57
N GLY A 111 8.66 8.49 -17.68
CA GLY A 111 9.43 7.25 -17.63
C GLY A 111 9.60 6.68 -16.22
N LEU A 112 10.30 5.56 -16.14
CA LEU A 112 10.73 4.99 -14.86
C LEU A 112 11.82 5.85 -14.27
N SER A 113 11.70 6.20 -12.98
CA SER A 113 12.69 7.04 -12.31
C SER A 113 14.10 6.46 -12.43
N PHE A 114 14.26 5.13 -12.36
CA PHE A 114 15.55 4.43 -12.51
C PHE A 114 16.30 4.76 -13.80
N ASP A 115 15.59 5.11 -14.87
CA ASP A 115 16.16 5.37 -16.21
C ASP A 115 16.27 6.87 -16.53
N LEU A 116 15.86 7.72 -15.59
CA LEU A 116 15.86 9.18 -15.73
C LEU A 116 16.94 9.81 -14.86
N ASP A 117 17.42 10.97 -15.32
CA ASP A 117 18.31 11.84 -14.57
C ASP A 117 17.67 13.23 -14.40
N LEU A 118 17.97 13.88 -13.28
CA LEU A 118 17.60 15.28 -13.04
C LEU A 118 18.81 16.18 -13.31
N PRO A 119 18.59 17.41 -13.80
CA PRO A 119 19.69 18.35 -14.07
C PRO A 119 20.40 18.82 -12.79
N GLU A 120 19.76 18.67 -11.63
CA GLU A 120 20.31 18.97 -10.32
C GLU A 120 19.70 18.07 -9.24
N ARG A 121 20.36 18.00 -8.08
CA ARG A 121 19.78 17.38 -6.89
C ARG A 121 18.76 18.32 -6.25
N VAL A 122 17.69 17.74 -5.71
CA VAL A 122 16.55 18.47 -5.15
C VAL A 122 16.67 18.63 -3.63
N ASP A 123 15.98 19.63 -3.09
CA ASP A 123 15.89 19.90 -1.65
C ASP A 123 14.90 18.96 -0.96
N VAL A 124 13.83 18.60 -1.66
CA VAL A 124 12.75 17.74 -1.16
C VAL A 124 12.38 16.70 -2.21
N VAL A 125 12.28 15.43 -1.81
CA VAL A 125 11.64 14.38 -2.60
C VAL A 125 10.30 14.06 -1.95
N LEU A 126 9.23 14.24 -2.71
CA LEU A 126 7.86 13.89 -2.39
C LEU A 126 7.48 12.65 -3.19
N SER A 127 6.76 11.73 -2.56
CA SER A 127 6.18 10.62 -3.28
C SER A 127 4.99 10.05 -2.52
N GLU A 128 4.04 9.57 -3.30
CA GLU A 128 2.92 8.79 -2.83
C GLU A 128 2.76 7.63 -3.84
N ILE A 129 3.41 6.52 -3.52
CA ILE A 129 3.39 5.26 -4.30
C ILE A 129 3.27 4.05 -3.36
N MET A 130 2.72 4.29 -2.16
CA MET A 130 2.56 3.25 -1.14
C MET A 130 1.30 2.45 -1.44
N GLY A 131 1.37 1.14 -1.27
CA GLY A 131 0.17 0.31 -1.27
C GLY A 131 -0.36 0.03 0.14
N ASN A 132 -1.47 -0.71 0.23
CA ASN A 132 -2.17 -1.03 1.49
C ASN A 132 -1.32 -1.74 2.57
N LEU A 133 -0.20 -2.37 2.19
CA LEU A 133 0.77 -2.99 3.11
C LEU A 133 2.14 -2.28 3.09
N ALA A 134 2.15 -1.00 2.72
CA ALA A 134 3.31 -0.16 2.43
C ALA A 134 4.11 -0.60 1.19
N ASP A 135 4.68 -1.80 1.20
CA ASP A 135 5.66 -2.26 0.22
C ASP A 135 5.08 -3.12 -0.91
N ASN A 136 3.76 -3.32 -0.96
CA ASN A 136 3.06 -4.08 -2.00
C ASN A 136 3.10 -3.43 -3.39
N GLU A 137 3.62 -2.20 -3.49
CA GLU A 137 3.86 -1.47 -4.75
C GLU A 137 5.35 -1.13 -4.97
N ASN A 138 6.27 -1.82 -4.28
CA ASN A 138 7.73 -1.61 -4.35
C ASN A 138 8.21 -0.19 -3.95
N ALA A 139 7.38 0.59 -3.26
CA ALA A 139 7.69 1.95 -2.79
C ALA A 139 9.09 2.06 -2.17
N ALA A 140 9.45 1.16 -1.26
CA ALA A 140 10.74 1.17 -0.56
C ALA A 140 11.97 1.22 -1.50
N ALA A 141 12.00 0.40 -2.55
CA ALA A 141 13.13 0.34 -3.47
C ALA A 141 13.20 1.58 -4.39
N ILE A 142 12.04 2.06 -4.83
CA ILE A 142 11.92 3.26 -5.67
C ILE A 142 12.35 4.51 -4.89
N LEU A 143 11.91 4.62 -3.63
CA LEU A 143 12.20 5.77 -2.77
C LEU A 143 13.66 5.79 -2.31
N ASP A 144 14.27 4.64 -2.01
CA ASP A 144 15.70 4.60 -1.69
C ASP A 144 16.57 5.00 -2.89
N ASP A 145 16.21 4.58 -4.10
CA ASP A 145 16.88 5.01 -5.33
C ASP A 145 16.80 6.53 -5.53
N ALA A 146 15.60 7.09 -5.43
CA ALA A 146 15.37 8.51 -5.55
C ALA A 146 16.13 9.32 -4.48
N ARG A 147 16.12 8.86 -3.22
CA ARG A 147 16.91 9.46 -2.14
C ARG A 147 18.40 9.47 -2.48
N ARG A 148 18.94 8.36 -2.97
CA ARG A 148 20.37 8.23 -3.29
C ARG A 148 20.78 9.11 -4.47
N ARG A 149 20.00 9.13 -5.54
CA ARG A 149 20.36 9.82 -6.80
C ARG A 149 19.93 11.27 -6.86
N PHE A 150 18.73 11.59 -6.39
CA PHE A 150 18.10 12.89 -6.62
C PHE A 150 18.13 13.79 -5.40
N LEU A 151 18.09 13.27 -4.18
CA LEU A 151 18.10 14.11 -2.98
C LEU A 151 19.50 14.69 -2.71
N ARG A 152 19.60 15.97 -2.39
CA ARG A 152 20.86 16.57 -1.91
C ARG A 152 21.19 16.11 -0.48
N PRO A 153 22.47 16.19 -0.04
CA PRO A 153 22.80 16.01 1.37
C PRO A 153 22.00 16.96 2.28
N GLY A 154 21.34 16.43 3.31
CA GLY A 154 20.48 17.19 4.21
C GLY A 154 19.13 17.62 3.62
N GLY A 155 18.75 17.10 2.44
CA GLY A 155 17.41 17.25 1.90
C GLY A 155 16.37 16.42 2.68
N THR A 156 15.09 16.67 2.39
CA THR A 156 13.96 16.04 3.07
C THR A 156 13.29 15.00 2.19
N MET A 157 12.98 13.83 2.75
CA MET A 157 12.12 12.81 2.14
C MET A 157 10.70 12.90 2.72
N LEU A 158 9.68 12.80 1.86
CA LEU A 158 8.30 12.59 2.25
C LEU A 158 7.75 11.40 1.43
N PRO A 159 7.39 10.28 2.08
CA PRO A 159 7.47 10.02 3.52
C PRO A 159 8.91 9.95 4.07
N ARG A 160 9.07 10.19 5.37
CA ARG A 160 10.34 10.01 6.10
C ARG A 160 10.52 8.56 6.57
N GLN A 161 9.45 7.95 7.04
CA GLN A 161 9.44 6.57 7.51
C GLN A 161 8.11 5.92 7.14
N ILE A 162 8.13 4.64 6.81
CA ILE A 162 6.92 3.85 6.57
C ILE A 162 7.00 2.57 7.39
N GLU A 163 5.95 2.26 8.14
CA GLU A 163 5.84 1.04 8.93
C GLU A 163 4.62 0.22 8.51
N SER A 164 4.80 -1.06 8.23
CA SER A 164 3.69 -1.99 8.04
C SER A 164 3.41 -2.78 9.31
N TYR A 165 2.14 -3.05 9.55
CA TYR A 165 1.65 -3.73 10.75
C TYR A 165 0.82 -4.95 10.36
N LEU A 166 0.80 -5.96 11.24
CA LEU A 166 -0.14 -7.06 11.19
C LEU A 166 -0.86 -7.22 12.54
N VAL A 167 -2.13 -7.60 12.47
CA VAL A 167 -2.95 -7.93 13.63
C VAL A 167 -3.85 -9.12 13.33
N PRO A 168 -3.92 -10.16 14.19
CA PRO A 168 -4.87 -11.24 14.02
C PRO A 168 -6.30 -10.74 14.22
N VAL A 169 -7.22 -11.16 13.35
CA VAL A 169 -8.60 -10.66 13.34
C VAL A 169 -9.65 -11.76 13.30
N ALA A 170 -10.84 -11.42 13.81
CA ALA A 170 -12.10 -12.12 13.66
C ALA A 170 -12.99 -11.36 12.68
N ALA A 171 -12.65 -11.42 11.40
CA ALA A 171 -13.37 -10.82 10.28
C ALA A 171 -14.27 -11.87 9.61
N GLU A 172 -15.25 -12.38 10.37
CA GLU A 172 -16.07 -13.53 9.99
C GLU A 172 -16.93 -13.25 8.74
N ARG A 173 -17.42 -12.01 8.58
CA ARG A 173 -18.20 -11.63 7.39
C ARG A 173 -17.32 -11.59 6.14
N ALA A 174 -16.07 -11.13 6.27
CA ALA A 174 -15.11 -11.16 5.17
C ALA A 174 -14.77 -12.62 4.80
N GLN A 175 -14.52 -13.48 5.78
CA GLN A 175 -14.25 -14.89 5.53
C GLN A 175 -15.42 -15.62 4.85
N ALA A 176 -16.66 -15.38 5.30
CA ALA A 176 -17.85 -15.99 4.70
C ALA A 176 -18.04 -15.64 3.22
N GLN A 177 -17.65 -14.41 2.81
CA GLN A 177 -17.68 -14.00 1.40
C GLN A 177 -16.73 -14.85 0.54
N LEU A 178 -15.55 -15.20 1.03
CA LEU A 178 -14.55 -16.00 0.29
C LEU A 178 -15.01 -17.44 0.03
N THR A 179 -15.89 -17.98 0.88
CA THR A 179 -16.51 -19.30 0.70
C THR A 179 -17.88 -19.24 0.01
N GLY A 180 -18.41 -18.04 -0.24
CA GLY A 180 -19.75 -17.82 -0.75
C GLY A 180 -19.75 -16.93 -1.99
N PRO A 181 -20.31 -15.70 -1.91
CA PRO A 181 -20.51 -14.83 -3.07
C PRO A 181 -19.22 -14.35 -3.75
N GLY A 182 -18.07 -14.45 -3.09
CA GLY A 182 -16.80 -13.92 -3.57
C GLY A 182 -16.59 -12.43 -3.29
N PRO A 183 -15.44 -11.88 -3.68
CA PRO A 183 -15.12 -10.47 -3.56
C PRO A 183 -15.96 -9.62 -4.53
N GLN A 184 -16.14 -8.36 -4.18
CA GLN A 184 -16.70 -7.33 -5.03
C GLN A 184 -15.69 -6.94 -6.12
N ASP A 185 -16.17 -6.79 -7.35
CA ASP A 185 -15.40 -6.30 -8.50
C ASP A 185 -16.36 -5.83 -9.61
N ALA A 186 -15.95 -4.81 -10.38
CA ALA A 186 -16.65 -4.34 -11.58
C ALA A 186 -16.78 -5.46 -12.64
N GLY A 187 -15.85 -6.40 -12.66
CA GLY A 187 -15.87 -7.58 -13.55
C GLY A 187 -16.65 -8.79 -13.00
N GLY A 188 -17.20 -8.71 -11.78
CA GLY A 188 -17.99 -9.77 -11.14
C GLY A 188 -17.25 -11.10 -10.94
N PRO A 189 -17.98 -12.21 -10.75
CA PRO A 189 -17.39 -13.53 -10.46
C PRO A 189 -16.39 -14.04 -11.51
N ALA A 190 -16.55 -13.64 -12.77
CA ALA A 190 -15.65 -14.04 -13.86
C ALA A 190 -14.26 -13.41 -13.72
N ALA A 191 -14.18 -12.15 -13.29
CA ALA A 191 -12.90 -11.48 -13.04
C ALA A 191 -12.17 -12.11 -11.85
N PHE A 192 -12.89 -12.49 -10.80
CA PHE A 192 -12.31 -13.22 -9.67
C PHE A 192 -11.72 -14.58 -10.08
N ALA A 193 -12.50 -15.40 -10.80
CA ALA A 193 -12.00 -16.67 -11.34
C ALA A 193 -10.83 -16.47 -12.32
N GLY A 194 -10.83 -15.37 -13.07
CA GLY A 194 -9.71 -14.95 -13.91
C GLY A 194 -8.44 -14.67 -13.10
N LEU A 195 -8.56 -13.91 -12.01
CA LEU A 195 -7.44 -13.58 -11.13
C LEU A 195 -6.84 -14.85 -10.50
N LEU A 196 -7.68 -15.73 -9.94
CA LEU A 196 -7.22 -16.99 -9.35
C LEU A 196 -6.38 -17.80 -10.35
N ARG A 197 -6.86 -17.94 -11.60
CA ARG A 197 -6.12 -18.62 -12.67
C ARG A 197 -4.81 -17.91 -13.03
N ARG A 198 -4.82 -16.59 -13.20
CA ARG A 198 -3.60 -15.79 -13.51
C ARG A 198 -2.55 -15.91 -12.42
N ARG A 199 -2.97 -15.98 -11.16
CA ARG A 199 -2.10 -16.14 -9.99
C ARG A 199 -1.77 -17.60 -9.66
N GLY A 200 -2.35 -18.57 -10.37
CA GLY A 200 -2.20 -19.99 -10.05
C GLY A 200 -2.59 -20.32 -8.61
N ALA A 201 -3.58 -19.60 -8.08
CA ALA A 201 -4.12 -19.82 -6.74
C ALA A 201 -5.07 -21.02 -6.77
N GLU A 202 -4.84 -22.00 -5.90
CA GLU A 202 -5.70 -23.20 -5.77
C GLU A 202 -6.94 -22.90 -4.91
N SER A 203 -6.83 -21.87 -4.07
CA SER A 203 -7.85 -21.48 -3.10
C SER A 203 -8.03 -19.95 -3.09
N PRO A 204 -9.24 -19.42 -2.83
CA PRO A 204 -9.42 -18.00 -2.53
C PRO A 204 -8.58 -17.55 -1.31
N PHE A 205 -8.23 -18.48 -0.43
CA PHE A 205 -7.38 -18.20 0.73
C PHE A 205 -5.89 -18.03 0.39
N ASP A 206 -5.48 -18.30 -0.86
CA ASP A 206 -4.12 -18.07 -1.35
C ASP A 206 -3.94 -16.65 -1.92
N LEU A 207 -4.91 -15.76 -1.72
CA LEU A 207 -4.85 -14.35 -2.07
C LEU A 207 -4.94 -13.47 -0.81
N TYR A 208 -4.55 -12.20 -0.95
CA TYR A 208 -4.97 -11.14 -0.04
C TYR A 208 -6.08 -10.32 -0.69
N TYR A 209 -6.75 -9.50 0.12
CA TYR A 209 -7.91 -8.72 -0.28
C TYR A 209 -7.88 -7.32 0.32
N ASP A 210 -8.61 -6.41 -0.30
CA ASP A 210 -8.80 -5.06 0.20
C ASP A 210 -10.10 -5.00 1.02
N VAL A 211 -10.00 -4.73 2.32
CA VAL A 211 -11.12 -4.82 3.27
C VAL A 211 -11.01 -3.74 4.34
N ILE A 212 -12.09 -3.02 4.63
CA ILE A 212 -12.18 -2.24 5.88
C ILE A 212 -12.50 -3.20 7.03
N VAL A 213 -11.44 -3.73 7.65
CA VAL A 213 -11.53 -4.55 8.88
C VAL A 213 -11.65 -3.68 10.14
N PRO A 214 -12.76 -3.78 10.89
CA PRO A 214 -12.99 -3.04 12.13
C PRO A 214 -11.99 -3.32 13.25
N ILE A 215 -11.68 -2.31 14.08
CA ILE A 215 -10.85 -2.44 15.28
C ILE A 215 -11.47 -3.46 16.24
N ARG A 216 -12.80 -3.53 16.33
CA ARG A 216 -13.50 -4.55 17.14
C ARG A 216 -13.15 -5.98 16.72
N CYS A 217 -12.76 -6.21 15.46
CA CYS A 217 -12.34 -7.52 14.97
C CYS A 217 -10.94 -7.91 15.45
N HIS A 218 -10.13 -6.98 16.01
CA HIS A 218 -8.80 -7.31 16.51
C HIS A 218 -8.86 -8.32 17.66
N LEU A 219 -8.06 -9.37 17.56
CA LEU A 219 -7.92 -10.42 18.57
C LEU A 219 -6.72 -10.17 19.49
N ALA A 220 -5.74 -9.37 19.05
CA ALA A 220 -4.55 -9.00 19.81
C ALA A 220 -4.10 -7.57 19.50
N ALA A 221 -3.02 -7.11 20.14
CA ALA A 221 -2.37 -5.86 19.70
C ALA A 221 -1.71 -6.05 18.33
N PRO A 222 -1.69 -5.01 17.49
CA PRO A 222 -0.93 -5.02 16.26
C PRO A 222 0.58 -5.11 16.56
N ARG A 223 1.33 -5.63 15.59
CA ARG A 223 2.80 -5.67 15.64
C ARG A 223 3.38 -5.15 14.33
N VAL A 224 4.49 -4.43 14.45
CA VAL A 224 5.29 -4.00 13.29
C VAL A 224 5.84 -5.24 12.59
N VAL A 225 5.65 -5.28 11.28
CA VAL A 225 6.21 -6.28 10.35
C VAL A 225 7.51 -5.76 9.78
N ARG A 226 7.50 -4.51 9.32
CA ARG A 226 8.62 -3.88 8.65
C ARG A 226 8.61 -2.38 8.86
N THR A 227 9.80 -1.81 9.06
CA THR A 227 10.05 -0.37 9.07
C THR A 227 10.99 -0.05 7.93
N TYR A 228 10.66 0.98 7.17
CA TYR A 228 11.46 1.56 6.11
C TYR A 228 11.82 2.98 6.53
N ASP A 229 13.09 3.22 6.87
CA ASP A 229 13.60 4.55 7.18
C ASP A 229 14.17 5.17 5.89
N LEU A 230 13.48 6.17 5.37
CA LEU A 230 13.86 6.86 4.13
C LEU A 230 14.77 8.06 4.43
N THR A 231 15.09 8.35 5.68
CA THR A 231 16.04 9.41 6.05
C THR A 231 17.48 8.90 6.08
N ALA A 232 17.67 7.59 6.29
CA ALA A 232 18.97 6.96 6.44
C ALA A 232 19.43 6.18 5.20
N PRO A 233 20.72 6.22 4.84
CA PRO A 233 21.28 5.30 3.85
C PRO A 233 21.04 3.84 4.23
N GLY A 234 20.54 3.03 3.30
CA GLY A 234 20.29 1.61 3.52
C GLY A 234 18.99 1.27 4.28
N GLY A 235 18.25 2.28 4.75
CA GLY A 235 17.04 2.07 5.56
C GLY A 235 15.86 1.44 4.80
N ALA A 236 15.95 1.31 3.46
CA ALA A 236 14.93 0.70 2.63
C ALA A 236 15.43 -0.26 1.51
N GLU A 237 16.70 -0.69 1.56
CA GLU A 237 17.32 -1.50 0.49
C GLU A 237 16.76 -2.93 0.37
N ARG A 238 16.29 -3.51 1.49
CA ARG A 238 15.86 -4.91 1.54
C ARG A 238 14.35 -5.03 1.60
N THR A 239 13.77 -5.49 0.50
CA THR A 239 12.33 -5.73 0.35
C THR A 239 11.96 -7.22 0.44
N ASP A 240 12.93 -8.14 0.43
CA ASP A 240 12.69 -9.56 0.71
C ASP A 240 12.97 -9.87 2.20
N TYR A 241 11.95 -10.28 2.93
CA TYR A 241 12.05 -10.53 4.38
C TYR A 241 11.12 -11.62 4.87
N ARG A 242 11.45 -12.15 6.05
CA ARG A 242 10.63 -13.05 6.86
C ARG A 242 10.71 -12.61 8.31
N VAL A 243 9.56 -12.43 8.96
CA VAL A 243 9.46 -11.97 10.34
C VAL A 243 8.60 -12.94 11.18
N PRO A 244 9.12 -13.45 12.31
CA PRO A 244 8.31 -14.18 13.28
C PRO A 244 7.56 -13.19 14.17
N LEU A 245 6.26 -13.36 14.31
CA LEU A 245 5.38 -12.57 15.16
C LEU A 245 4.66 -13.51 16.13
N VAL A 246 4.52 -13.07 17.38
CA VAL A 246 3.81 -13.84 18.42
C VAL A 246 2.81 -12.94 19.12
N TYR A 247 1.55 -13.30 19.04
CA TYR A 247 0.46 -12.59 19.68
C TYR A 247 -0.08 -13.37 20.87
N THR A 248 -0.69 -12.65 21.81
CA THR A 248 -1.53 -13.21 22.86
C THR A 248 -2.94 -12.69 22.65
N ALA A 249 -3.90 -13.61 22.50
CA ALA A 249 -5.31 -13.27 22.32
C ALA A 249 -5.81 -12.49 23.55
N ARG A 250 -6.36 -11.29 23.32
CA ARG A 250 -6.87 -10.39 24.37
C ARG A 250 -8.33 -10.67 24.74
N ARG A 251 -9.04 -11.40 23.88
CA ARG A 251 -10.44 -11.79 24.02
C ARG A 251 -10.67 -13.14 23.33
N ASP A 252 -11.78 -13.76 23.68
CA ASP A 252 -12.31 -14.90 22.93
C ASP A 252 -12.76 -14.44 21.53
N GLY A 253 -12.72 -15.36 20.56
CA GLY A 253 -13.16 -15.10 19.20
C GLY A 253 -12.72 -16.21 18.25
N VAL A 254 -12.85 -15.97 16.94
CA VAL A 254 -12.43 -16.90 15.90
C VAL A 254 -11.37 -16.21 15.05
N LEU A 255 -10.17 -16.77 14.97
CA LEU A 255 -9.13 -16.30 14.05
C LEU A 255 -9.56 -16.61 12.63
N THR A 256 -9.75 -15.57 11.82
CA THR A 256 -10.13 -15.69 10.40
C THR A 256 -8.99 -15.31 9.46
N GLY A 257 -7.99 -14.60 9.97
CA GLY A 257 -6.85 -14.11 9.21
C GLY A 257 -6.14 -12.98 9.93
N PHE A 258 -5.48 -12.13 9.14
CA PHE A 258 -4.76 -10.95 9.62
C PHE A 258 -5.19 -9.70 8.86
N LYS A 259 -5.39 -8.60 9.59
CA LYS A 259 -5.44 -7.25 9.01
C LYS A 259 -4.02 -6.74 8.92
N GLY A 260 -3.63 -6.31 7.73
CA GLY A 260 -2.41 -5.59 7.42
C GLY A 260 -2.72 -4.15 7.04
N TYR A 261 -1.91 -3.22 7.50
CA TYR A 261 -2.04 -1.79 7.24
C TYR A 261 -0.67 -1.11 7.38
N PHE A 262 -0.57 0.17 7.04
CA PHE A 262 0.65 0.94 7.24
C PHE A 262 0.42 2.24 8.02
N VAL A 263 1.51 2.77 8.56
CA VAL A 263 1.61 4.13 9.09
C VAL A 263 2.83 4.77 8.45
N ALA A 264 2.66 5.92 7.80
CA ALA A 264 3.74 6.69 7.19
C ALA A 264 3.96 7.98 8.00
N THR A 265 5.16 8.15 8.53
CA THR A 265 5.58 9.44 9.11
C THR A 265 5.98 10.36 7.96
N LEU A 266 5.18 11.39 7.72
CA LEU A 266 5.41 12.34 6.62
C LEU A 266 6.29 13.51 7.07
N SER A 267 6.12 13.99 8.30
CA SER A 267 6.91 15.07 8.87
C SER A 267 7.10 14.87 10.39
N ASP A 268 7.64 15.88 11.08
CA ASP A 268 7.78 15.85 12.55
C ASP A 268 6.43 15.83 13.27
N THR A 269 5.37 16.35 12.64
CA THR A 269 4.04 16.52 13.25
C THR A 269 2.92 15.83 12.49
N VAL A 270 3.20 15.25 11.32
CA VAL A 270 2.18 14.61 10.47
C VAL A 270 2.52 13.15 10.21
N ALA A 271 1.54 12.29 10.50
CA ALA A 271 1.53 10.88 10.10
C ALA A 271 0.27 10.60 9.27
N LEU A 272 0.42 9.75 8.26
CA LEU A 272 -0.67 9.12 7.52
C LEU A 272 -0.86 7.72 8.11
N ASP A 273 -1.96 7.51 8.82
CA ASP A 273 -2.26 6.28 9.56
C ASP A 273 -3.57 5.68 9.06
N ILE A 274 -3.49 4.53 8.40
CA ILE A 274 -4.66 3.79 7.89
C ILE A 274 -5.10 2.66 8.84
N SER A 275 -4.75 2.73 10.12
CA SER A 275 -5.03 1.66 11.10
C SER A 275 -6.46 1.64 11.64
N GLY A 276 -7.20 2.74 11.51
CA GLY A 276 -8.58 2.85 11.98
C GLY A 276 -9.56 2.01 11.18
N ASP A 277 -10.85 2.35 11.26
CA ASP A 277 -11.92 1.58 10.62
C ASP A 277 -13.13 2.39 10.18
N ASP A 278 -13.07 3.72 10.27
CA ASP A 278 -14.16 4.61 9.85
C ASP A 278 -13.64 5.69 8.89
N ILE A 279 -14.08 5.56 7.64
CA ILE A 279 -13.77 6.49 6.53
C ILE A 279 -14.41 7.86 6.80
N GLY A 280 -15.65 7.89 7.30
CA GLY A 280 -16.39 9.13 7.52
C GLY A 280 -15.77 10.02 8.58
N SER A 281 -15.23 9.42 9.65
CA SER A 281 -14.42 10.14 10.65
C SER A 281 -12.94 10.26 10.29
N ARG A 282 -12.53 9.81 9.10
CA ARG A 282 -11.15 9.88 8.57
C ARG A 282 -10.14 9.19 9.48
N THR A 283 -10.54 8.09 10.11
CA THR A 283 -9.62 7.24 10.89
C THR A 283 -9.01 6.14 10.03
N THR A 284 -9.54 5.91 8.83
CA THR A 284 -8.96 5.07 7.80
C THR A 284 -9.21 5.68 6.42
N SER A 285 -8.52 5.15 5.42
CA SER A 285 -8.55 5.57 4.04
C SER A 285 -9.60 4.77 3.25
N ASP A 286 -10.18 5.37 2.22
CA ASP A 286 -11.08 4.70 1.27
C ASP A 286 -10.32 4.23 0.01
N SER A 287 -9.28 4.98 -0.39
CA SER A 287 -8.35 4.65 -1.47
C SER A 287 -7.38 3.53 -1.08
N TRP A 288 -6.92 3.52 0.18
CA TRP A 288 -6.21 2.42 0.82
C TRP A 288 -7.08 1.73 1.86
N LYS A 289 -7.65 0.59 1.46
CA LYS A 289 -8.31 -0.32 2.41
C LYS A 289 -7.23 -1.10 3.17
N HIS A 290 -7.63 -1.94 4.12
CA HIS A 290 -6.68 -2.82 4.79
C HIS A 290 -6.40 -4.06 3.94
N CYS A 291 -5.15 -4.53 3.97
CA CYS A 291 -4.78 -5.82 3.42
C CYS A 291 -5.31 -6.93 4.33
N TYR A 292 -6.30 -7.70 3.88
CA TYR A 292 -6.79 -8.88 4.59
C TYR A 292 -6.10 -10.14 4.08
N LEU A 293 -5.41 -10.84 4.98
CA LEU A 293 -4.69 -12.09 4.74
C LEU A 293 -5.46 -13.24 5.41
N PRO A 294 -6.37 -13.91 4.70
CA PRO A 294 -7.29 -14.87 5.31
C PRO A 294 -6.60 -16.22 5.59
N ILE A 295 -7.12 -16.99 6.54
CA ILE A 295 -6.74 -18.40 6.72
C ILE A 295 -7.90 -19.29 6.29
N ALA A 296 -7.60 -20.42 5.64
CA ALA A 296 -8.62 -21.30 5.07
C ALA A 296 -9.56 -21.89 6.12
N GLU A 297 -9.00 -22.28 7.27
CA GLU A 297 -9.75 -22.87 8.38
C GLU A 297 -9.78 -21.88 9.56
N PRO A 298 -10.95 -21.30 9.89
CA PRO A 298 -11.08 -20.44 11.06
C PRO A 298 -10.73 -21.19 12.35
N VAL A 299 -10.02 -20.55 13.26
CA VAL A 299 -9.55 -21.19 14.51
C VAL A 299 -10.20 -20.52 15.73
N PRO A 300 -11.03 -21.23 16.52
CA PRO A 300 -11.51 -20.71 17.79
C PRO A 300 -10.35 -20.38 18.75
N LEU A 301 -10.42 -19.23 19.40
CA LEU A 301 -9.45 -18.76 20.37
C LEU A 301 -10.12 -18.46 21.71
N ARG A 302 -9.40 -18.76 22.78
CA ARG A 302 -9.64 -18.22 24.12
C ARG A 302 -8.68 -17.09 24.41
N ARG A 303 -9.13 -16.14 25.22
CA ARG A 303 -8.24 -15.13 25.82
C ARG A 303 -7.04 -15.83 26.48
N GLY A 304 -5.83 -15.38 26.14
CA GLY A 304 -4.58 -15.96 26.62
C GLY A 304 -3.91 -16.93 25.64
N ASP A 305 -4.64 -17.43 24.63
CA ASP A 305 -4.04 -18.26 23.58
C ASP A 305 -2.94 -17.51 22.84
N ARG A 306 -1.92 -18.23 22.41
CA ARG A 306 -0.80 -17.69 21.64
C ARG A 306 -0.99 -17.97 20.16
N ILE A 307 -0.82 -16.95 19.33
CA ILE A 307 -0.84 -17.06 17.87
C ILE A 307 0.58 -16.77 17.40
N ALA A 308 1.29 -17.80 16.94
CA ALA A 308 2.62 -17.66 16.35
C ALA A 308 2.50 -17.69 14.84
N VAL A 309 3.02 -16.67 14.15
CA VAL A 309 2.98 -16.55 12.69
C VAL A 309 4.35 -16.15 12.17
N SER A 310 4.79 -16.80 11.10
CA SER A 310 5.87 -16.34 10.24
C SER A 310 5.24 -15.66 9.03
N PHE A 311 5.43 -14.34 8.92
CA PHE A 311 5.05 -13.59 7.73
C PHE A 311 6.27 -13.37 6.85
N SER A 312 6.13 -13.47 5.53
CA SER A 312 7.22 -13.17 4.61
C SER A 312 6.72 -12.50 3.34
N ARG A 313 7.58 -11.63 2.80
CA ARG A 313 7.46 -11.01 1.49
C ARG A 313 8.68 -11.39 0.66
N SER A 314 8.46 -11.74 -0.60
CA SER A 314 9.53 -12.01 -1.55
C SER A 314 9.13 -11.66 -2.99
N ARG A 315 10.10 -11.45 -3.88
CA ARG A 315 9.86 -11.36 -5.32
C ARG A 315 9.89 -12.74 -6.00
N PRO A 316 9.03 -12.99 -7.02
CA PRO A 316 9.16 -14.15 -7.89
C PRO A 316 10.57 -14.22 -8.51
N GLY A 317 11.23 -15.38 -8.42
CA GLY A 317 12.54 -15.59 -9.04
C GLY A 317 13.79 -15.18 -8.22
N GLY A 318 13.63 -14.71 -6.98
CA GLY A 318 14.74 -14.60 -6.00
C GLY A 318 15.89 -13.64 -6.34
N GLY A 319 15.75 -12.78 -7.35
CA GLY A 319 16.79 -11.86 -7.78
C GLY A 319 16.58 -10.43 -7.27
N ALA A 320 17.65 -9.78 -6.83
CA ALA A 320 17.75 -8.35 -6.57
C ALA A 320 17.71 -7.51 -7.89
N GLY A 321 16.93 -7.95 -8.88
CA GLY A 321 16.83 -7.30 -10.18
C GLY A 321 15.99 -6.04 -10.12
N ASN A 322 16.56 -4.95 -10.58
CA ASN A 322 15.98 -3.65 -10.86
C ASN A 322 15.03 -3.75 -12.07
N GLY A 323 13.79 -4.22 -11.82
CA GLY A 323 12.52 -3.87 -12.51
C GLY A 323 12.38 -3.87 -14.05
N ALA A 324 13.46 -3.99 -14.83
CA ALA A 324 13.50 -3.58 -16.23
C ALA A 324 13.31 -4.73 -17.23
N GLY A 325 12.70 -5.84 -16.83
CA GLY A 325 12.56 -7.03 -17.67
C GLY A 325 11.13 -7.57 -17.72
N ASN A 326 10.44 -7.32 -18.83
CA ASN A 326 9.20 -7.96 -19.29
C ASN A 326 7.95 -7.84 -18.39
N GLY A 327 7.14 -6.80 -18.63
CA GLY A 327 5.66 -6.84 -18.62
C GLY A 327 4.90 -7.23 -17.34
N HIS A 328 5.58 -7.61 -16.25
CA HIS A 328 4.99 -8.07 -14.99
C HIS A 328 5.72 -7.44 -13.77
N ALA A 329 6.02 -6.15 -13.84
CA ALA A 329 7.09 -5.48 -13.09
C ALA A 329 6.92 -5.36 -11.55
N PHE A 330 5.83 -5.84 -10.94
CA PHE A 330 5.58 -5.68 -9.49
C PHE A 330 5.10 -6.96 -8.79
N GLY A 331 5.36 -8.14 -9.36
CA GLY A 331 4.96 -9.40 -8.73
C GLY A 331 5.52 -9.54 -7.31
N GLN A 332 4.64 -9.71 -6.32
CA GLN A 332 5.02 -9.96 -4.93
C GLN A 332 4.42 -11.28 -4.44
N VAL A 333 5.19 -11.97 -3.63
CA VAL A 333 4.79 -13.21 -2.98
C VAL A 333 4.75 -12.97 -1.49
N TYR A 334 3.55 -13.05 -0.92
CA TYR A 334 3.31 -13.07 0.51
C TYR A 334 3.11 -14.50 0.98
N ARG A 335 3.64 -14.83 2.15
CA ARG A 335 3.30 -16.06 2.87
C ARG A 335 3.04 -15.76 4.32
N TRP A 336 1.97 -16.34 4.86
CA TRP A 336 1.62 -16.28 6.27
C TRP A 336 1.32 -17.70 6.74
N GLU A 337 2.15 -18.19 7.65
CA GLU A 337 2.06 -19.56 8.15
C GLU A 337 2.37 -19.60 9.64
N GLY A 338 1.70 -20.49 10.36
CA GLY A 338 1.75 -20.41 11.81
C GLY A 338 0.95 -21.48 12.53
N ALA A 339 0.82 -21.27 13.83
CA ALA A 339 0.12 -22.15 14.73
C ALA A 339 -0.55 -21.37 15.86
N VAL A 340 -1.66 -21.91 16.33
CA VAL A 340 -2.32 -21.47 17.56
C VAL A 340 -1.95 -22.45 18.68
N VAL A 341 -1.52 -21.90 19.81
CA VAL A 341 -1.16 -22.65 21.01
C VAL A 341 -2.10 -22.25 22.15
N SER A 342 -2.85 -23.23 22.65
CA SER A 342 -3.74 -23.08 23.80
C SER A 342 -3.28 -24.02 24.91
N ALA A 343 -3.21 -23.52 26.15
CA ALA A 343 -2.74 -24.29 27.31
C ALA A 343 -1.41 -25.05 27.09
N GLY A 344 -0.51 -24.50 26.28
CA GLY A 344 0.80 -25.11 25.96
C GLY A 344 0.80 -26.16 24.85
N ALA A 345 -0.36 -26.50 24.29
CA ALA A 345 -0.48 -27.42 23.17
C ALA A 345 -0.86 -26.69 21.88
N THR A 346 -0.28 -27.10 20.74
CA THR A 346 -0.71 -26.63 19.42
C THR A 346 -2.10 -27.19 19.11
N VAL A 347 -3.08 -26.31 18.94
CA VAL A 347 -4.48 -26.69 18.66
C VAL A 347 -4.85 -26.54 17.19
N ALA A 348 -4.12 -25.72 16.43
CA ALA A 348 -4.33 -25.54 14.99
C ALA A 348 -3.05 -25.07 14.30
N ARG A 349 -2.98 -25.30 12.99
CA ARG A 349 -1.94 -24.78 12.08
C ARG A 349 -2.60 -24.16 10.86
N PHE A 350 -1.97 -23.15 10.29
CA PHE A 350 -2.41 -22.50 9.06
C PHE A 350 -1.19 -22.18 8.20
N ALA A 351 -1.35 -22.20 6.88
CA ALA A 351 -0.31 -21.84 5.93
C ALA A 351 -0.96 -21.44 4.60
N GLN A 352 -0.74 -20.19 4.18
CA GLN A 352 -1.26 -19.64 2.93
C GLN A 352 -0.17 -18.81 2.24
N SER A 353 -0.29 -18.68 0.93
CA SER A 353 0.74 -18.05 0.09
C SER A 353 0.18 -17.55 -1.22
N THR A 354 0.55 -16.34 -1.64
CA THR A 354 0.22 -15.80 -2.97
C THR A 354 1.14 -16.30 -4.09
N ALA A 355 2.11 -17.16 -3.77
CA ALA A 355 2.98 -17.77 -4.76
C ALA A 355 2.21 -18.69 -5.72
N VAL A 356 2.51 -18.59 -7.01
CA VAL A 356 2.12 -19.60 -8.00
C VAL A 356 2.75 -20.94 -7.58
N ARG A 357 1.94 -21.96 -7.25
CA ARG A 357 2.44 -23.33 -7.21
C ARG A 357 2.73 -23.75 -8.65
N ARG A 358 4.00 -23.78 -9.04
CA ARG A 358 4.38 -24.49 -10.26
C ARG A 358 4.06 -25.96 -10.02
N THR A 359 2.99 -26.46 -10.61
CA THR A 359 2.87 -27.89 -10.84
C THR A 359 4.15 -28.30 -11.60
N GLY A 360 4.93 -29.19 -10.99
CA GLY A 360 6.14 -29.73 -11.60
C GLY A 360 5.86 -30.42 -12.94
N PRO A 361 6.92 -30.70 -13.71
CA PRO A 361 6.96 -30.77 -15.18
C PRO A 361 5.91 -31.67 -15.83
#